data_AF-A0A7G7G2Y8-F1
#
_entry.id   AF-A0A7G7G2Y8-F1
#
_cell.length_a   1.000
_cell.length_b   1.000
_cell.length_c   1.000
_cell.angle_alpha   90.00
_cell.angle_beta   90.00
_cell.angle_gamma   90.00
#
_symmetry.space_group_name_H-M   'P 1'
#
loop_
_entity.id
_entity.type
_entity.pdbx_description
1 polymer ?
#
loop_
_entity_poly.entity_id
_entity_poly.type
_entity_poly.pdbx_seq_one_letter_code
_entity_poly.pdbx_strand_id
1 'polypeptide(L)'
;MRKTLLNLSFLLVLTFVLTFNVSAQVKPNTFLINGELLLQNKLKITAKNQGHLAALKVLVSSSAPVLNRVPYTVVSKTITPPSGDNHDYMSLAPYWWPNPKTVTGLPYIQKDGQTNPQVNQVKDNTYLRALCQDVRLLGLAYYYTNEEKYAQKATELLQVFFLNSATRMNPNLKYAQTIRGDLKVYGTCTVDTEHFPELIDGVQLLAGSKSWTSANHEALQSWFNQYLNWMLTSEWGKKASIAPNNIGTYYDLQVVTYALFVGNKTLAKSILDNQTIKRMETQLGANNEQVLEVARTNAWTYCNKNLDGWFCLASAAENVGLNLWDYTSTSGKSLKKAFQWMLPYGSKTKAWPYQQIGTFKPEYLTPIARIASSIYKDINLDSQLATTHTRFMAGAYLELLTSRYY
;
A
#
# COMPACT_ATOMS: atom_id res chain seq x y z
N MET A 1 -42.36 -76.58 20.42
CA MET A 1 -41.28 -75.92 19.63
C MET A 1 -41.77 -74.50 19.31
N ARG A 2 -41.28 -73.47 20.00
CA ARG A 2 -40.28 -72.45 19.53
C ARG A 2 -40.79 -71.69 18.28
N LYS A 3 -40.87 -70.35 18.20
CA LYS A 3 -40.20 -69.25 18.89
C LYS A 3 -40.95 -67.93 18.65
N THR A 4 -40.84 -67.05 19.64
CA THR A 4 -41.01 -65.60 19.69
C THR A 4 -40.42 -64.83 18.50
N LEU A 5 -41.04 -63.69 18.13
CA LEU A 5 -40.37 -62.55 17.49
C LEU A 5 -41.06 -61.24 17.93
N LEU A 6 -40.41 -60.56 18.89
CA LEU A 6 -40.49 -59.11 19.07
C LEU A 6 -39.87 -58.43 17.84
N ASN A 7 -40.39 -57.27 17.42
CA ASN A 7 -39.61 -56.16 16.85
C ASN A 7 -40.45 -54.88 16.95
N LEU A 8 -40.13 -53.97 17.87
CA LEU A 8 -39.16 -52.86 17.76
C LEU A 8 -39.77 -51.60 17.10
N SER A 9 -40.17 -50.68 17.98
CA SER A 9 -39.81 -49.25 17.98
C SER A 9 -39.87 -48.47 16.66
N PHE A 10 -40.99 -47.76 16.45
CA PHE A 10 -41.00 -46.54 15.63
C PHE A 10 -40.92 -45.31 16.56
N LEU A 11 -39.70 -44.98 17.00
CA LEU A 11 -39.41 -43.64 17.52
C LEU A 11 -38.68 -42.89 16.41
N LEU A 12 -39.46 -42.14 15.62
CA LEU A 12 -38.93 -41.28 14.56
C LEU A 12 -38.23 -40.10 15.23
N VAL A 13 -36.91 -40.21 15.46
CA VAL A 13 -36.07 -39.08 15.86
C VAL A 13 -35.95 -38.17 14.65
N LEU A 14 -36.73 -37.09 14.65
CA LEU A 14 -36.62 -36.00 13.69
C LEU A 14 -35.37 -35.18 14.07
N THR A 15 -34.18 -35.60 13.61
CA THR A 15 -32.98 -34.79 13.69
C THR A 15 -33.11 -33.63 12.71
N PHE A 16 -33.59 -32.50 13.22
CA PHE A 16 -33.50 -31.21 12.54
C PHE A 16 -32.02 -30.82 12.50
N VAL A 17 -31.31 -31.26 11.45
CA VAL A 17 -29.97 -30.75 11.15
C VAL A 17 -30.17 -29.32 10.67
N LEU A 18 -30.04 -28.38 11.61
CA LEU A 18 -29.73 -26.98 11.30
C LEU A 18 -28.41 -26.98 10.54
N THR A 19 -28.48 -27.04 9.21
CA THR A 19 -27.37 -26.72 8.34
C THR A 19 -27.12 -25.23 8.46
N PHE A 20 -26.39 -24.82 9.49
CA PHE A 20 -25.66 -23.56 9.41
C PHE A 20 -24.69 -23.73 8.23
N ASN A 21 -25.01 -23.07 7.11
CA ASN A 21 -24.05 -22.77 6.06
C ASN A 21 -23.01 -21.84 6.68
N VAL A 22 -22.11 -22.39 7.49
CA VAL A 22 -20.84 -21.74 7.82
C VAL A 22 -20.02 -21.91 6.55
N SER A 23 -20.21 -21.00 5.59
CA SER A 23 -19.18 -20.81 4.56
C SER A 23 -17.89 -20.56 5.30
N ALA A 24 -16.95 -21.52 5.26
CA ALA A 24 -15.67 -21.38 5.89
C ALA A 24 -15.06 -20.07 5.41
N GLN A 25 -14.86 -19.14 6.34
CA GLN A 25 -14.42 -17.81 5.98
C GLN A 25 -12.95 -17.89 5.58
N VAL A 26 -12.69 -17.79 4.28
CA VAL A 26 -11.35 -17.98 3.73
C VAL A 26 -10.48 -16.76 4.03
N LYS A 27 -9.24 -17.03 4.46
CA LYS A 27 -8.21 -16.01 4.61
C LYS A 27 -8.01 -15.26 3.27
N PRO A 28 -8.12 -13.92 3.24
CA PRO A 28 -7.84 -13.17 2.02
C PRO A 28 -6.35 -13.24 1.65
N ASN A 29 -6.06 -13.25 0.35
CA ASN A 29 -4.70 -13.36 -0.19
C ASN A 29 -4.05 -11.98 -0.41
N THR A 30 -4.12 -11.11 0.60
CA THR A 30 -3.45 -9.81 0.62
C THR A 30 -1.95 -9.97 0.86
N PHE A 31 -1.15 -9.03 0.35
CA PHE A 31 0.31 -9.06 0.40
C PHE A 31 0.90 -8.13 1.46
N LEU A 32 0.33 -6.93 1.67
CA LEU A 32 0.82 -5.98 2.67
C LEU A 32 0.05 -6.12 3.98
N ILE A 33 -1.29 -6.16 3.91
CA ILE A 33 -2.12 -6.46 5.06
C ILE A 33 -2.01 -7.95 5.36
N ASN A 34 -1.81 -8.31 6.62
CA ASN A 34 -1.78 -9.71 7.02
C ASN A 34 -3.19 -10.33 6.89
N GLY A 35 -3.35 -11.31 6.00
CA GLY A 35 -4.65 -11.94 5.75
C GLY A 35 -5.24 -12.68 6.96
N GLU A 36 -4.38 -13.24 7.83
CA GLU A 36 -4.82 -13.92 9.05
C GLU A 36 -5.40 -12.91 10.05
N LEU A 37 -4.74 -11.77 10.22
CA LEU A 37 -5.26 -10.65 11.00
C LEU A 37 -6.63 -10.17 10.48
N LEU A 38 -6.78 -10.03 9.16
CA LEU A 38 -8.07 -9.64 8.56
C LEU A 38 -9.18 -10.64 8.90
N LEU A 39 -8.89 -11.93 8.82
CA LEU A 39 -9.81 -13.00 9.21
C LEU A 39 -10.18 -12.91 10.70
N GLN A 40 -9.18 -12.82 11.58
CA GLN A 40 -9.38 -12.67 13.03
C GLN A 40 -10.22 -11.45 13.39
N ASN A 41 -9.96 -10.30 12.75
CA ASN A 41 -10.72 -9.08 13.00
C ASN A 41 -12.17 -9.18 12.50
N LYS A 42 -12.43 -9.92 11.40
CA LYS A 42 -13.80 -10.20 10.96
C LYS A 42 -14.52 -11.14 11.94
N LEU A 43 -13.84 -12.11 12.52
CA LEU A 43 -14.39 -12.93 13.61
C LEU A 43 -14.74 -12.10 14.86
N LYS A 44 -13.89 -11.14 15.25
CA LYS A 44 -14.18 -10.21 16.36
C LYS A 44 -15.40 -9.33 16.10
N ILE A 45 -15.61 -8.90 14.84
CA ILE A 45 -16.83 -8.17 14.42
C ILE A 45 -18.05 -9.07 14.59
N THR A 46 -18.00 -10.32 14.10
CA THR A 46 -19.10 -11.29 14.27
C THR A 46 -19.40 -11.58 15.74
N ALA A 47 -18.36 -11.63 16.58
CA ALA A 47 -18.48 -11.76 18.03
C ALA A 47 -18.89 -10.46 18.75
N LYS A 48 -19.27 -9.41 18.01
CA LYS A 48 -19.73 -8.11 18.51
C LYS A 48 -18.74 -7.40 19.45
N ASN A 49 -17.43 -7.56 19.21
CA ASN A 49 -16.43 -6.78 19.92
C ASN A 49 -16.63 -5.28 19.63
N GLN A 50 -16.81 -4.49 20.69
CA GLN A 50 -17.22 -3.08 20.57
C GLN A 50 -16.21 -2.22 19.81
N GLY A 51 -14.91 -2.39 20.07
CA GLY A 51 -13.87 -1.65 19.36
C GLY A 51 -13.86 -1.98 17.87
N HIS A 52 -14.02 -3.25 17.51
CA HIS A 52 -14.04 -3.65 16.09
C HIS A 52 -15.32 -3.23 15.37
N LEU A 53 -16.48 -3.22 16.06
CA LEU A 53 -17.71 -2.65 15.53
C LEU A 53 -17.60 -1.13 15.32
N ALA A 54 -16.97 -0.41 16.24
CA ALA A 54 -16.71 1.02 16.09
C ALA A 54 -15.77 1.31 14.91
N ALA A 55 -14.68 0.54 14.76
CA ALA A 55 -13.78 0.66 13.62
C ALA A 55 -14.47 0.31 12.30
N LEU A 56 -15.36 -0.69 12.28
CA LEU A 56 -16.19 -1.01 11.12
C LEU A 56 -17.11 0.16 10.76
N LYS A 57 -17.71 0.85 11.75
CA LYS A 57 -18.51 2.05 11.50
C LYS A 57 -17.68 3.17 10.89
N VAL A 58 -16.44 3.37 11.35
CA VAL A 58 -15.49 4.34 10.76
C VAL A 58 -15.20 3.98 9.30
N LEU A 59 -14.93 2.70 9.01
CA LEU A 59 -14.71 2.20 7.65
C LEU A 59 -15.92 2.48 6.76
N VAL A 60 -17.12 2.04 7.16
CA VAL A 60 -18.37 2.25 6.39
C VAL A 60 -18.65 3.74 6.14
N SER A 61 -18.46 4.58 7.15
CA SER A 61 -18.64 6.04 7.03
C SER A 61 -17.63 6.65 6.07
N SER A 62 -16.38 6.18 6.09
CA SER A 62 -15.33 6.63 5.16
C SER A 62 -15.59 6.19 3.72
N SER A 63 -16.19 5.01 3.52
CA SER A 63 -16.53 4.47 2.20
C SER A 63 -17.78 5.13 1.58
N ALA A 64 -18.67 5.69 2.38
CA ALA A 64 -19.92 6.29 1.91
C ALA A 64 -19.74 7.36 0.81
N PRO A 65 -18.85 8.37 0.95
CA PRO A 65 -18.62 9.34 -0.13
C PRO A 65 -17.99 8.73 -1.38
N VAL A 66 -17.26 7.61 -1.24
CA VAL A 66 -16.59 6.94 -2.36
C VAL A 66 -17.60 6.33 -3.34
N LEU A 67 -18.76 5.88 -2.85
CA LEU A 67 -19.83 5.33 -3.69
C LEU A 67 -20.33 6.32 -4.77
N ASN A 68 -20.17 7.63 -4.52
CA ASN A 68 -20.60 8.70 -5.43
C ASN A 68 -19.46 9.28 -6.28
N ARG A 69 -18.26 8.70 -6.26
CA ARG A 69 -17.13 9.19 -7.07
C ARG A 69 -17.40 9.02 -8.55
N VAL A 70 -17.11 10.03 -9.35
CA VAL A 70 -16.99 9.86 -10.80
C VAL A 70 -15.73 9.02 -11.06
N PRO A 71 -15.79 8.02 -11.97
CA PRO A 71 -14.62 7.21 -12.29
C PRO A 71 -13.41 8.03 -12.76
N TYR A 72 -12.24 7.60 -12.28
CA TYR A 72 -10.96 8.21 -12.59
C TYR A 72 -10.44 7.75 -13.95
N THR A 73 -9.89 8.66 -14.76
CA THR A 73 -9.23 8.30 -16.02
C THR A 73 -8.13 9.28 -16.39
N VAL A 74 -7.06 8.76 -16.98
CA VAL A 74 -5.94 9.56 -17.52
C VAL A 74 -6.31 10.27 -18.83
N VAL A 75 -7.33 9.83 -19.57
CA VAL A 75 -7.62 10.42 -20.90
C VAL A 75 -8.31 11.79 -20.81
N SER A 76 -8.72 12.20 -19.61
CA SER A 76 -9.44 13.46 -19.35
C SER A 76 -8.54 14.70 -19.22
N LYS A 77 -7.21 14.52 -19.23
CA LYS A 77 -6.25 15.62 -19.14
C LYS A 77 -6.32 16.53 -20.37
N THR A 78 -6.14 17.82 -20.14
CA THR A 78 -6.12 18.84 -21.21
C THR A 78 -4.75 18.97 -21.88
N ILE A 79 -3.69 18.47 -21.24
CA ILE A 79 -2.33 18.47 -21.75
C ILE A 79 -2.04 17.08 -22.30
N THR A 80 -1.91 16.97 -23.61
CA THR A 80 -1.56 15.70 -24.27
C THR A 80 -0.08 15.35 -24.03
N PRO A 81 0.23 14.10 -23.64
CA PRO A 81 1.61 13.65 -23.49
C PRO A 81 2.40 13.79 -24.80
N PRO A 82 3.74 13.88 -24.75
CA PRO A 82 4.56 13.99 -25.95
C PRO A 82 4.42 12.84 -26.96
N SER A 83 3.84 11.70 -26.59
CA SER A 83 3.50 10.61 -27.52
C SER A 83 2.34 10.95 -28.47
N GLY A 84 1.50 11.95 -28.14
CA GLY A 84 0.23 12.20 -28.81
C GLY A 84 -0.93 11.33 -28.29
N ASP A 85 -0.67 10.39 -27.38
CA ASP A 85 -1.68 9.46 -26.84
C ASP A 85 -2.11 9.89 -25.42
N ASN A 86 -3.39 10.23 -25.24
CA ASN A 86 -3.94 10.59 -23.94
C ASN A 86 -4.08 9.40 -22.97
N HIS A 87 -3.94 8.15 -23.43
CA HIS A 87 -3.85 6.97 -22.57
C HIS A 87 -2.51 6.89 -21.83
N ASP A 88 -1.47 7.58 -22.29
CA ASP A 88 -0.21 7.64 -21.56
C ASP A 88 -0.37 8.52 -20.30
N TYR A 89 0.07 7.98 -19.17
CA TYR A 89 0.09 8.72 -17.91
C TYR A 89 1.09 9.88 -17.98
N MET A 90 0.68 11.06 -17.52
CA MET A 90 1.57 12.21 -17.43
C MET A 90 1.48 12.89 -16.07
N SER A 91 2.62 13.38 -15.58
CA SER A 91 2.67 14.28 -14.42
C SER A 91 3.89 15.19 -14.50
N LEU A 92 3.91 16.23 -13.67
CA LEU A 92 5.05 17.14 -13.53
C LEU A 92 5.81 16.83 -12.23
N ALA A 93 7.13 16.92 -12.26
CA ALA A 93 7.95 16.70 -11.07
C ALA A 93 7.66 17.79 -10.01
N PRO A 94 7.35 17.43 -8.75
CA PRO A 94 6.76 18.36 -7.79
C PRO A 94 7.70 19.48 -7.32
N TYR A 95 9.00 19.23 -7.28
CA TYR A 95 9.97 20.17 -6.71
C TYR A 95 10.73 20.98 -7.76
N TRP A 96 10.21 21.09 -8.97
CA TRP A 96 10.88 21.78 -10.06
C TRP A 96 10.15 23.09 -10.39
N TRP A 97 10.90 24.20 -10.36
CA TRP A 97 10.38 25.56 -10.47
C TRP A 97 11.02 26.31 -11.63
N PRO A 98 10.35 27.33 -12.22
CA PRO A 98 10.96 28.21 -13.19
C PRO A 98 12.29 28.79 -12.68
N ASN A 99 13.30 28.82 -13.54
CA ASN A 99 14.62 29.33 -13.24
C ASN A 99 14.66 30.87 -13.33
N PRO A 100 14.80 31.61 -12.21
CA PRO A 100 14.83 33.07 -12.24
C PRO A 100 16.07 33.64 -12.92
N LYS A 101 17.08 32.81 -13.23
CA LYS A 101 18.31 33.23 -13.92
C LYS A 101 18.19 33.22 -15.45
N THR A 102 17.06 32.80 -16.02
CA THR A 102 16.85 32.79 -17.48
C THR A 102 15.58 33.54 -17.86
N VAL A 103 15.58 34.18 -19.03
CA VAL A 103 14.44 34.96 -19.54
C VAL A 103 13.19 34.07 -19.72
N THR A 104 13.40 32.81 -20.09
CA THR A 104 12.32 31.85 -20.35
C THR A 104 11.87 31.09 -19.11
N GLY A 105 12.58 31.20 -17.99
CA GLY A 105 12.36 30.35 -16.81
C GLY A 105 12.77 28.88 -17.01
N LEU A 106 13.42 28.54 -18.12
CA LEU A 106 13.87 27.17 -18.45
C LEU A 106 15.41 27.02 -18.43
N PRO A 107 15.94 25.80 -18.26
CA PRO A 107 15.24 24.64 -17.72
C PRO A 107 14.81 24.90 -16.27
N TYR A 108 13.76 24.22 -15.80
CA TYR A 108 13.35 24.34 -14.41
C TYR A 108 14.50 23.93 -13.47
N ILE A 109 14.51 24.47 -12.25
CA ILE A 109 15.47 24.16 -11.21
C ILE A 109 14.79 23.49 -10.01
N GLN A 110 15.51 22.60 -9.35
CA GLN A 110 15.00 21.89 -8.19
C GLN A 110 14.99 22.79 -6.94
N LYS A 111 13.89 22.76 -6.19
CA LYS A 111 13.74 23.31 -4.83
C LYS A 111 13.17 22.22 -3.94
N ASP A 112 14.04 21.47 -3.28
CA ASP A 112 13.64 20.31 -2.49
C ASP A 112 12.57 20.66 -1.44
N GLY A 113 11.57 19.79 -1.30
CA GLY A 113 10.47 19.94 -0.37
C GLY A 113 9.47 21.07 -0.66
N GLN A 114 9.69 21.87 -1.70
CA GLN A 114 8.82 22.98 -2.10
C GLN A 114 8.02 22.60 -3.33
N THR A 115 6.76 22.21 -3.15
CA THR A 115 5.89 21.79 -4.26
C THR A 115 5.50 22.97 -5.15
N ASN A 116 5.83 22.90 -6.43
CA ASN A 116 5.36 23.83 -7.45
C ASN A 116 3.87 23.57 -7.74
N PRO A 117 2.96 24.54 -7.54
CA PRO A 117 1.53 24.33 -7.77
C PRO A 117 1.17 23.99 -9.22
N GLN A 118 2.06 24.23 -10.18
CA GLN A 118 1.87 23.83 -11.58
C GLN A 118 1.68 22.32 -11.76
N VAL A 119 2.10 21.47 -10.80
CA VAL A 119 1.75 20.04 -10.84
C VAL A 119 0.25 19.80 -10.99
N ASN A 120 -0.58 20.73 -10.51
CA ASN A 120 -2.03 20.64 -10.62
C ASN A 120 -2.59 20.85 -12.04
N GLN A 121 -1.75 21.23 -13.00
CA GLN A 121 -2.14 21.35 -14.41
C GLN A 121 -2.36 19.97 -15.07
N VAL A 122 -1.77 18.90 -14.51
CA VAL A 122 -2.00 17.53 -14.95
C VAL A 122 -2.51 16.72 -13.76
N LYS A 123 -3.70 16.14 -13.88
CA LYS A 123 -4.42 15.54 -12.75
C LYS A 123 -4.21 14.03 -12.60
N ASP A 124 -3.50 13.37 -13.50
CA ASP A 124 -3.34 11.91 -13.49
C ASP A 124 -2.78 11.40 -12.14
N ASN A 125 -1.82 12.10 -11.53
CA ASN A 125 -1.31 11.76 -10.18
C ASN A 125 -2.39 11.87 -9.09
N THR A 126 -3.18 12.94 -9.11
CA THR A 126 -4.29 13.11 -8.16
C THR A 126 -5.32 12.00 -8.31
N TYR A 127 -5.69 11.67 -9.54
CA TYR A 127 -6.65 10.61 -9.86
C TYR A 127 -6.14 9.23 -9.49
N LEU A 128 -4.87 8.94 -9.77
CA LEU A 128 -4.25 7.66 -9.43
C LEU A 128 -4.19 7.45 -7.91
N ARG A 129 -3.76 8.46 -7.16
CA ARG A 129 -3.74 8.39 -5.68
C ARG A 129 -5.14 8.19 -5.10
N ALA A 130 -6.12 8.93 -5.62
CA ALA A 130 -7.52 8.78 -5.19
C ALA A 130 -8.05 7.38 -5.51
N LEU A 131 -7.77 6.85 -6.71
CA LEU A 131 -8.13 5.48 -7.09
C LEU A 131 -7.55 4.44 -6.12
N CYS A 132 -6.27 4.54 -5.76
CA CYS A 132 -5.64 3.59 -4.84
C CYS A 132 -6.31 3.59 -3.47
N GLN A 133 -6.55 4.79 -2.93
CA GLN A 133 -7.23 4.97 -1.64
C GLN A 133 -8.66 4.43 -1.68
N ASP A 134 -9.42 4.79 -2.70
CA ASP A 134 -10.82 4.41 -2.86
C ASP A 134 -10.98 2.90 -3.05
N VAL A 135 -10.18 2.27 -3.93
CA VAL A 135 -10.23 0.81 -4.15
C VAL A 135 -9.85 0.05 -2.89
N ARG A 136 -8.79 0.47 -2.18
CA ARG A 136 -8.43 -0.14 -0.89
C ARG A 136 -9.57 -0.06 0.12
N LEU A 137 -10.17 1.12 0.25
CA LEU A 137 -11.24 1.38 1.21
C LEU A 137 -12.51 0.60 0.88
N LEU A 138 -12.90 0.55 -0.40
CA LEU A 138 -14.03 -0.24 -0.88
C LEU A 138 -13.80 -1.74 -0.74
N GLY A 139 -12.59 -2.23 -1.02
CA GLY A 139 -12.21 -3.63 -0.82
C GLY A 139 -12.33 -4.06 0.64
N LEU A 140 -11.83 -3.24 1.57
CA LEU A 140 -12.01 -3.46 3.01
C LEU A 140 -13.49 -3.44 3.42
N ALA A 141 -14.25 -2.46 2.94
CA ALA A 141 -15.67 -2.35 3.26
C ALA A 141 -16.46 -3.56 2.75
N TYR A 142 -16.23 -3.98 1.51
CA TYR A 142 -16.81 -5.20 0.95
C TYR A 142 -16.42 -6.42 1.80
N TYR A 143 -15.13 -6.60 2.09
CA TYR A 143 -14.67 -7.75 2.87
C TYR A 143 -15.33 -7.85 4.25
N TYR A 144 -15.46 -6.74 4.98
CA TYR A 144 -16.03 -6.78 6.34
C TYR A 144 -17.55 -6.78 6.39
N THR A 145 -18.25 -6.21 5.40
CA THR A 145 -19.71 -6.09 5.40
C THR A 145 -20.41 -7.13 4.52
N ASN A 146 -19.69 -7.68 3.54
CA ASN A 146 -20.22 -8.45 2.41
C ASN A 146 -21.26 -7.66 1.57
N GLU A 147 -21.30 -6.33 1.66
CA GLU A 147 -22.22 -5.50 0.86
C GLU A 147 -21.68 -5.25 -0.54
N GLU A 148 -22.34 -5.84 -1.55
CA GLU A 148 -21.91 -5.78 -2.96
C GLU A 148 -21.78 -4.38 -3.55
N LYS A 149 -22.47 -3.37 -3.01
CA LYS A 149 -22.35 -1.97 -3.48
C LYS A 149 -20.90 -1.46 -3.46
N TYR A 150 -20.10 -1.93 -2.49
CA TYR A 150 -18.69 -1.55 -2.39
C TYR A 150 -17.85 -2.21 -3.48
N ALA A 151 -18.04 -3.51 -3.72
CA ALA A 151 -17.32 -4.22 -4.77
C ALA A 151 -17.76 -3.78 -6.17
N GLN A 152 -19.04 -3.47 -6.37
CA GLN A 152 -19.55 -2.89 -7.60
C GLN A 152 -18.86 -1.56 -7.91
N LYS A 153 -18.75 -0.67 -6.92
CA LYS A 153 -18.07 0.61 -7.12
C LYS A 153 -16.57 0.42 -7.41
N ALA A 154 -15.90 -0.46 -6.67
CA ALA A 154 -14.48 -0.73 -6.91
C ALA A 154 -14.25 -1.28 -8.32
N THR A 155 -15.12 -2.18 -8.77
CA THR A 155 -15.11 -2.74 -10.13
C THR A 155 -15.24 -1.64 -11.19
N GLU A 156 -16.19 -0.72 -11.04
CA GLU A 156 -16.38 0.41 -11.97
C GLU A 156 -15.10 1.27 -12.08
N LEU A 157 -14.52 1.65 -10.94
CA LEU A 157 -13.30 2.46 -10.90
C LEU A 157 -12.11 1.75 -11.58
N LEU A 158 -11.93 0.45 -11.29
CA LEU A 158 -10.86 -0.37 -11.87
C LEU A 158 -11.05 -0.57 -13.37
N GLN A 159 -12.28 -0.82 -13.82
CA GLN A 159 -12.59 -0.98 -15.24
C GLN A 159 -12.28 0.29 -16.02
N VAL A 160 -12.72 1.46 -15.54
CA VAL A 160 -12.45 2.72 -16.24
C VAL A 160 -10.96 3.04 -16.28
N PHE A 161 -10.24 2.86 -15.17
CA PHE A 161 -8.84 3.26 -15.11
C PHE A 161 -7.88 2.28 -15.81
N PHE A 162 -8.16 0.96 -15.80
CA PHE A 162 -7.21 -0.05 -16.29
C PHE A 162 -7.69 -0.85 -17.50
N LEU A 163 -8.99 -1.10 -17.65
CA LEU A 163 -9.47 -2.18 -18.52
C LEU A 163 -10.19 -1.67 -19.77
N ASN A 164 -11.04 -0.66 -19.62
CA ASN A 164 -11.85 -0.11 -20.71
C ASN A 164 -10.95 0.57 -21.75
N SER A 165 -11.00 0.09 -23.00
CA SER A 165 -10.15 0.58 -24.09
C SER A 165 -10.30 2.07 -24.37
N ALA A 166 -11.45 2.68 -24.07
CA ALA A 166 -11.68 4.12 -24.29
C ALA A 166 -11.08 5.02 -23.20
N THR A 167 -10.74 4.48 -22.03
CA THR A 167 -10.34 5.29 -20.85
C THR A 167 -9.12 4.80 -20.11
N ARG A 168 -8.63 3.59 -20.40
CA ARG A 168 -7.55 2.95 -19.63
C ARG A 168 -6.25 3.73 -19.66
N MET A 169 -5.46 3.63 -18.60
CA MET A 169 -4.06 4.03 -18.61
C MET A 169 -3.22 2.99 -19.34
N ASN A 170 -2.28 3.40 -20.19
CA ASN A 170 -1.26 2.49 -20.74
C ASN A 170 -0.32 2.02 -19.62
N PRO A 171 0.17 0.77 -19.63
CA PRO A 171 0.96 0.19 -18.53
C PRO A 171 2.43 0.68 -18.52
N ASN A 172 2.65 1.99 -18.46
CA ASN A 172 3.96 2.63 -18.42
C ASN A 172 3.90 4.02 -17.74
N LEU A 173 5.05 4.53 -17.27
CA LEU A 173 5.18 5.87 -16.68
C LEU A 173 6.23 6.74 -17.41
N LYS A 174 6.34 6.58 -18.74
CA LYS A 174 7.36 7.29 -19.53
C LYS A 174 7.29 8.82 -19.38
N TYR A 175 6.08 9.35 -19.19
CA TYR A 175 5.82 10.80 -19.07
C TYR A 175 5.41 11.22 -17.65
N ALA A 176 5.68 10.39 -16.64
CA ALA A 176 5.53 10.78 -15.24
C ALA A 176 6.71 11.63 -14.77
N GLN A 177 6.41 12.58 -13.89
CA GLN A 177 7.36 13.53 -13.30
C GLN A 177 8.26 14.22 -14.32
N THR A 178 7.66 14.66 -15.42
CA THR A 178 8.37 15.44 -16.44
C THR A 178 8.82 16.79 -15.88
N ILE A 179 9.98 17.26 -16.34
CA ILE A 179 10.58 18.52 -15.93
C ILE A 179 10.59 19.45 -17.14
N ARG A 180 10.03 20.65 -16.99
CA ARG A 180 9.95 21.60 -18.09
C ARG A 180 11.34 22.08 -18.48
N GLY A 181 11.69 21.89 -19.76
CA GLY A 181 13.00 22.23 -20.31
C GLY A 181 14.11 21.20 -20.03
N ASP A 182 13.79 20.04 -19.45
CA ASP A 182 14.76 18.97 -19.21
C ASP A 182 14.23 17.61 -19.71
N LEU A 183 15.01 16.94 -20.55
CA LEU A 183 14.65 15.66 -21.18
C LEU A 183 15.35 14.46 -20.52
N LYS A 184 16.12 14.66 -19.44
CA LYS A 184 16.84 13.59 -18.76
C LYS A 184 15.89 12.63 -18.01
N VAL A 185 16.34 11.39 -17.86
CA VAL A 185 15.66 10.36 -17.07
C VAL A 185 16.24 10.28 -15.66
N TYR A 186 15.44 10.64 -14.67
CA TYR A 186 15.84 10.68 -13.25
C TYR A 186 15.44 9.43 -12.45
N GLY A 187 14.59 8.56 -13.01
CA GLY A 187 14.07 7.37 -12.29
C GLY A 187 13.03 7.70 -11.20
N THR A 188 12.61 8.96 -11.05
CA THR A 188 11.62 9.35 -10.04
C THR A 188 10.18 9.03 -10.45
N CYS A 189 9.95 8.69 -11.72
CA CYS A 189 8.63 8.40 -12.28
C CYS A 189 7.81 7.37 -11.48
N THR A 190 8.44 6.28 -11.01
CA THR A 190 7.77 5.19 -10.30
C THR A 190 7.22 5.57 -8.92
N VAL A 191 7.60 6.74 -8.39
CA VAL A 191 7.05 7.30 -7.14
C VAL A 191 5.55 7.61 -7.31
N ASP A 192 5.10 7.91 -8.53
CA ASP A 192 3.70 8.23 -8.78
C ASP A 192 2.77 7.03 -8.61
N THR A 193 3.29 5.80 -8.74
CA THR A 193 2.55 4.53 -8.58
C THR A 193 2.87 3.81 -7.27
N GLU A 194 3.53 4.46 -6.31
CA GLU A 194 3.99 3.82 -5.07
C GLU A 194 2.86 3.25 -4.18
N HIS A 195 1.60 3.66 -4.43
CA HIS A 195 0.39 3.18 -3.74
C HIS A 195 -0.36 2.04 -4.45
N PHE A 196 0.06 1.63 -5.66
CA PHE A 196 -0.51 0.45 -6.31
C PHE A 196 -0.41 -0.84 -5.49
N PRO A 197 0.66 -1.09 -4.71
CA PRO A 197 0.69 -2.23 -3.78
C PRO A 197 -0.52 -2.27 -2.83
N GLU A 198 -0.99 -1.11 -2.36
CA GLU A 198 -2.13 -1.00 -1.45
C GLU A 198 -3.47 -1.17 -2.18
N LEU A 199 -3.54 -0.70 -3.44
CA LEU A 199 -4.66 -0.94 -4.36
C LEU A 199 -4.82 -2.45 -4.60
N ILE A 200 -3.72 -3.16 -4.84
CA ILE A 200 -3.73 -4.61 -5.08
C ILE A 200 -4.33 -5.34 -3.88
N ASP A 201 -3.96 -4.99 -2.65
CA ASP A 201 -4.62 -5.56 -1.46
C ASP A 201 -6.14 -5.30 -1.46
N GLY A 202 -6.56 -4.09 -1.85
CA GLY A 202 -7.98 -3.78 -2.05
C GLY A 202 -8.66 -4.69 -3.06
N VAL A 203 -8.01 -4.97 -4.19
CA VAL A 203 -8.49 -5.89 -5.24
C VAL A 203 -8.58 -7.32 -4.73
N GLN A 204 -7.58 -7.81 -4.00
CA GLN A 204 -7.56 -9.16 -3.43
C GLN A 204 -8.77 -9.37 -2.49
N LEU A 205 -9.24 -8.31 -1.83
CA LEU A 205 -10.40 -8.35 -0.95
C LEU A 205 -11.74 -8.41 -1.68
N LEU A 206 -11.79 -8.16 -2.99
CA LEU A 206 -12.99 -8.30 -3.82
C LEU A 206 -13.29 -9.75 -4.22
N ALA A 207 -12.41 -10.70 -3.85
CA ALA A 207 -12.61 -12.11 -4.14
C ALA A 207 -13.96 -12.61 -3.60
N GLY A 208 -14.72 -13.30 -4.45
CA GLY A 208 -16.08 -13.77 -4.14
C GLY A 208 -17.20 -12.79 -4.49
N SER A 209 -16.89 -11.56 -4.91
CA SER A 209 -17.90 -10.61 -5.39
C SER A 209 -18.46 -11.06 -6.74
N LYS A 210 -19.78 -10.87 -6.92
CA LYS A 210 -20.42 -11.05 -8.22
C LYS A 210 -20.06 -9.95 -9.23
N SER A 211 -19.62 -8.77 -8.75
CA SER A 211 -19.21 -7.64 -9.60
C SER A 211 -17.76 -7.78 -10.06
N TRP A 212 -16.86 -8.31 -9.22
CA TRP A 212 -15.46 -8.53 -9.57
C TRP A 212 -15.23 -9.96 -10.09
N THR A 213 -15.39 -10.15 -11.40
CA THR A 213 -15.27 -11.46 -12.05
C THR A 213 -13.81 -11.90 -12.24
N SER A 214 -13.59 -13.21 -12.47
CA SER A 214 -12.26 -13.74 -12.83
C SER A 214 -11.68 -13.08 -14.08
N ALA A 215 -12.51 -12.78 -15.09
CA ALA A 215 -12.07 -12.09 -16.30
C ALA A 215 -11.54 -10.67 -16.01
N ASN A 216 -12.20 -9.91 -15.12
CA ASN A 216 -11.69 -8.60 -14.67
C ASN A 216 -10.36 -8.76 -13.92
N HIS A 217 -10.26 -9.78 -13.06
CA HIS A 217 -9.04 -10.06 -12.30
C HIS A 217 -7.85 -10.41 -13.20
N GLU A 218 -8.04 -11.32 -14.16
CA GLU A 218 -7.03 -11.73 -15.14
C GLU A 218 -6.62 -10.55 -16.06
N ALA A 219 -7.57 -9.72 -16.48
CA ALA A 219 -7.28 -8.53 -17.27
C ALA A 219 -6.44 -7.51 -16.48
N LEU A 220 -6.72 -7.34 -15.19
CA LEU A 220 -5.91 -6.47 -14.32
C LEU A 220 -4.52 -7.06 -14.07
N GLN A 221 -4.40 -8.37 -13.84
CA GLN A 221 -3.11 -9.05 -13.76
C GLN A 221 -2.30 -8.88 -15.05
N SER A 222 -2.94 -8.98 -16.22
CA SER A 222 -2.28 -8.72 -17.50
C SER A 222 -1.75 -7.29 -17.61
N TRP A 223 -2.51 -6.29 -17.15
CA TRP A 223 -2.04 -4.90 -17.09
C TRP A 223 -0.82 -4.75 -16.17
N PHE A 224 -0.87 -5.31 -14.95
CA PHE A 224 0.25 -5.28 -14.02
C PHE A 224 1.47 -6.07 -14.51
N ASN A 225 1.27 -7.16 -15.26
CA ASN A 225 2.37 -7.91 -15.87
C ASN A 225 3.09 -7.08 -16.95
N GLN A 226 2.34 -6.36 -17.78
CA GLN A 226 2.90 -5.43 -18.76
C GLN A 226 3.66 -4.28 -18.07
N TYR A 227 3.09 -3.71 -17.01
CA TYR A 227 3.72 -2.63 -16.26
C TYR A 227 4.98 -3.10 -15.53
N LEU A 228 4.94 -4.28 -14.92
CA LEU A 228 6.09 -4.93 -14.30
C LEU A 228 7.22 -5.14 -15.32
N ASN A 229 6.90 -5.67 -16.51
CA ASN A 229 7.88 -5.80 -17.59
C ASN A 229 8.47 -4.44 -17.99
N TRP A 230 7.65 -3.38 -18.10
CA TRP A 230 8.14 -2.03 -18.38
C TRP A 230 9.08 -1.52 -17.29
N MET A 231 8.76 -1.72 -16.00
CA MET A 231 9.64 -1.34 -14.90
C MET A 231 10.99 -2.06 -14.96
N LEU A 232 11.02 -3.35 -15.27
CA LEU A 232 12.26 -4.13 -15.31
C LEU A 232 13.15 -3.81 -16.51
N THR A 233 12.56 -3.41 -17.65
CA THR A 233 13.27 -3.34 -18.93
C THR A 233 13.52 -1.91 -19.44
N SER A 234 12.64 -0.96 -19.12
CA SER A 234 12.74 0.43 -19.58
C SER A 234 13.90 1.20 -18.93
N GLU A 235 14.38 2.25 -19.60
CA GLU A 235 15.40 3.15 -19.03
C GLU A 235 14.92 3.80 -17.73
N TRP A 236 13.65 4.24 -17.69
CA TRP A 236 13.01 4.84 -16.53
C TRP A 236 12.99 3.91 -15.31
N GLY A 237 12.53 2.68 -15.50
CA GLY A 237 12.48 1.69 -14.45
C GLY A 237 13.87 1.25 -13.98
N LYS A 238 14.83 1.09 -14.90
CA LYS A 238 16.25 0.81 -14.55
C LYS A 238 16.90 1.96 -13.76
N LYS A 239 16.56 3.21 -14.03
CA LYS A 239 17.03 4.35 -13.22
C LYS A 239 16.39 4.37 -11.84
N ALA A 240 15.10 4.07 -11.75
CA ALA A 240 14.41 3.94 -10.47
C ALA A 240 14.98 2.81 -9.61
N SER A 241 15.31 1.66 -10.24
CA SER A 241 15.82 0.49 -9.54
C SER A 241 17.16 0.71 -8.84
N ILE A 242 18.01 1.59 -9.38
CA ILE A 242 19.31 1.91 -8.76
C ILE A 242 19.27 3.13 -7.84
N ALA A 243 18.09 3.73 -7.62
CA ALA A 243 17.97 4.87 -6.72
C ALA A 243 18.39 4.46 -5.30
N PRO A 244 19.31 5.19 -4.65
CA PRO A 244 19.92 4.75 -3.39
C PRO A 244 19.05 5.05 -2.15
N ASN A 245 18.00 5.87 -2.30
CA ASN A 245 17.14 6.35 -1.23
C ASN A 245 15.76 5.66 -1.27
N ASN A 246 14.75 6.26 -0.63
CA ASN A 246 13.37 5.78 -0.57
C ASN A 246 12.75 5.40 -1.92
N ILE A 247 13.20 6.00 -3.03
CA ILE A 247 12.74 5.63 -4.37
C ILE A 247 13.10 4.17 -4.67
N GLY A 248 14.31 3.73 -4.32
CA GLY A 248 14.74 2.34 -4.49
C GLY A 248 13.95 1.37 -3.60
N THR A 249 13.63 1.79 -2.36
CA THR A 249 12.79 1.02 -1.43
C THR A 249 11.40 0.80 -2.01
N TYR A 250 10.75 1.86 -2.48
CA TYR A 250 9.41 1.76 -3.09
C TYR A 250 9.44 1.11 -4.48
N TYR A 251 10.56 1.18 -5.22
CA TYR A 251 10.72 0.40 -6.45
C TYR A 251 10.68 -1.10 -6.15
N ASP A 252 11.44 -1.57 -5.15
CA ASP A 252 11.44 -2.97 -4.74
C ASP A 252 10.06 -3.40 -4.25
N LEU A 253 9.40 -2.58 -3.42
CA LEU A 253 8.04 -2.85 -2.93
C LEU A 253 7.07 -3.07 -4.08
N GLN A 254 7.10 -2.19 -5.09
CA GLN A 254 6.27 -2.31 -6.29
C GLN A 254 6.60 -3.58 -7.07
N VAL A 255 7.86 -3.83 -7.41
CA VAL A 255 8.24 -5.03 -8.18
C VAL A 255 7.86 -6.33 -7.46
N VAL A 256 8.12 -6.43 -6.15
CA VAL A 256 7.80 -7.61 -5.35
C VAL A 256 6.29 -7.83 -5.32
N THR A 257 5.50 -6.80 -5.05
CA THR A 257 4.04 -6.92 -4.93
C THR A 257 3.36 -7.17 -6.28
N TYR A 258 3.85 -6.57 -7.37
CA TYR A 258 3.34 -6.85 -8.70
C TYR A 258 3.69 -8.27 -9.14
N ALA A 259 4.91 -8.74 -8.87
CA ALA A 259 5.32 -10.11 -9.12
C ALA A 259 4.46 -11.11 -8.35
N LEU A 260 4.16 -10.85 -7.07
CA LEU A 260 3.23 -11.65 -6.28
C LEU A 260 1.82 -11.64 -6.89
N PHE A 261 1.31 -10.47 -7.29
CA PHE A 261 -0.02 -10.31 -7.85
C PHE A 261 -0.20 -11.09 -9.15
N VAL A 262 0.80 -11.12 -10.04
CA VAL A 262 0.76 -11.88 -11.30
C VAL A 262 1.23 -13.34 -11.14
N GLY A 263 1.45 -13.81 -9.90
CA GLY A 263 1.82 -15.19 -9.59
C GLY A 263 3.31 -15.54 -9.77
N ASN A 264 4.17 -14.58 -10.09
CA ASN A 264 5.61 -14.78 -10.26
C ASN A 264 6.37 -14.68 -8.92
N LYS A 265 6.16 -15.67 -8.04
CA LYS A 265 6.83 -15.74 -6.72
C LYS A 265 8.36 -15.86 -6.82
N THR A 266 8.87 -16.47 -7.90
CA THR A 266 10.32 -16.61 -8.14
C THR A 266 10.99 -15.26 -8.33
N LEU A 267 10.39 -14.36 -9.13
CA LEU A 267 10.88 -13.00 -9.29
C LEU A 267 10.79 -12.21 -7.98
N ALA A 268 9.66 -12.29 -7.28
CA ALA A 268 9.49 -11.61 -5.99
C ALA A 268 10.60 -12.00 -5.00
N LYS A 269 10.87 -13.31 -4.85
CA LYS A 269 11.95 -13.81 -4.00
C LYS A 269 13.33 -13.35 -4.47
N SER A 270 13.60 -13.39 -5.78
CA SER A 270 14.89 -12.96 -6.34
C SER A 270 15.19 -11.48 -6.05
N ILE A 271 14.19 -10.59 -6.17
CA ILE A 271 14.37 -9.17 -5.86
C ILE A 271 14.67 -8.98 -4.38
N LEU A 272 13.94 -9.68 -3.50
CA LEU A 272 14.19 -9.60 -2.06
C LEU A 272 15.61 -10.05 -1.69
N ASP A 273 16.04 -11.23 -2.17
CA ASP A 273 17.34 -11.82 -1.85
C ASP A 273 18.52 -11.08 -2.49
N ASN A 274 18.37 -10.56 -3.71
CA ASN A 274 19.50 -10.06 -4.49
C ASN A 274 19.61 -8.53 -4.54
N GLN A 275 18.51 -7.82 -4.27
CA GLN A 275 18.41 -6.37 -4.41
C GLN A 275 18.00 -5.73 -3.09
N THR A 276 16.86 -6.11 -2.52
CA THR A 276 16.29 -5.47 -1.32
C THR A 276 17.22 -5.56 -0.12
N ILE A 277 17.69 -6.74 0.27
CA ILE A 277 18.56 -6.86 1.45
C ILE A 277 19.85 -6.03 1.33
N LYS A 278 20.40 -5.89 0.12
CA LYS A 278 21.61 -5.08 -0.13
C LYS A 278 21.38 -3.59 0.06
N ARG A 279 20.15 -3.09 -0.16
CA ARG A 279 19.81 -1.68 0.08
C ARG A 279 19.86 -1.32 1.56
N MET A 280 19.54 -2.26 2.45
CA MET A 280 19.58 -2.01 3.89
C MET A 280 20.99 -1.61 4.33
N GLU A 281 22.01 -2.21 3.74
CA GLU A 281 23.41 -1.85 3.97
C GLU A 281 23.75 -0.43 3.56
N THR A 282 23.18 0.08 2.46
CA THR A 282 23.57 1.39 1.93
C THR A 282 22.67 2.53 2.38
N GLN A 283 21.43 2.25 2.79
CA GLN A 283 20.49 3.26 3.26
C GLN A 283 20.66 3.62 4.74
N LEU A 284 21.15 2.68 5.56
CA LEU A 284 21.32 2.90 7.00
C LEU A 284 22.78 3.24 7.32
N GLY A 285 22.98 4.26 8.15
CA GLY A 285 24.28 4.71 8.63
C GLY A 285 24.80 3.87 9.79
N ALA A 286 25.93 4.28 10.37
CA ALA A 286 26.53 3.57 11.51
C ALA A 286 25.66 3.62 12.77
N ASN A 287 24.83 4.66 12.93
CA ASN A 287 23.88 4.78 14.04
C ASN A 287 22.47 4.29 13.65
N ASN A 288 22.32 3.65 12.48
CA ASN A 288 21.06 3.18 11.89
C ASN A 288 20.11 4.32 11.46
N GLU A 289 20.62 5.55 11.36
CA GLU A 289 19.95 6.66 10.70
C GLU A 289 19.78 6.39 9.20
N GLN A 290 18.74 6.94 8.60
CA GLN A 290 18.49 6.80 7.17
C GLN A 290 19.25 7.89 6.40
N VAL A 291 20.49 7.60 5.99
CA VAL A 291 21.52 8.58 5.58
C VAL A 291 21.03 9.57 4.52
N LEU A 292 20.32 9.08 3.51
CA LEU A 292 19.85 9.91 2.39
C LEU A 292 18.55 10.64 2.69
N GLU A 293 17.77 10.15 3.67
CA GLU A 293 16.51 10.79 4.07
C GLU A 293 16.76 11.92 5.06
N VAL A 294 17.73 11.77 5.96
CA VAL A 294 18.11 12.84 6.90
C VAL A 294 18.73 14.07 6.22
N ALA A 295 19.25 13.89 5.00
CA ALA A 295 19.79 14.98 4.17
C ALA A 295 18.71 15.81 3.45
N ARG A 296 17.43 15.45 3.57
CA ARG A 296 16.31 16.11 2.88
C ARG A 296 15.80 17.32 3.67
N THR A 297 15.23 18.27 2.95
CA THR A 297 14.59 19.45 3.57
C THR A 297 13.37 19.12 4.44
N ASN A 298 12.71 17.99 4.16
CA ASN A 298 11.62 17.41 4.96
C ASN A 298 12.05 16.05 5.54
N ALA A 299 13.16 16.04 6.28
CA ALA A 299 13.83 14.81 6.71
C ALA A 299 12.93 13.87 7.52
N TRP A 300 12.14 14.38 8.47
CA TRP A 300 11.25 13.54 9.28
C TRP A 300 10.20 12.85 8.40
N THR A 301 9.64 13.58 7.43
CA THR A 301 8.68 13.04 6.46
C THR A 301 9.31 11.91 5.64
N TYR A 302 10.53 12.11 5.13
CA TYR A 302 11.22 11.11 4.31
C TYR A 302 11.66 9.89 5.10
N CYS A 303 12.14 10.04 6.34
CA CYS A 303 12.47 8.91 7.20
C CYS A 303 11.25 8.05 7.53
N ASN A 304 10.09 8.66 7.83
CA ASN A 304 8.86 7.89 8.07
C ASN A 304 8.41 7.17 6.80
N LYS A 305 8.39 7.86 5.66
CA LYS A 305 8.02 7.27 4.37
C LYS A 305 8.89 6.05 4.03
N ASN A 306 10.22 6.18 4.12
CA ASN A 306 11.10 5.09 3.76
C ASN A 306 10.98 3.91 4.74
N LEU A 307 10.84 4.18 6.04
CA LEU A 307 10.62 3.12 7.04
C LEU A 307 9.29 2.38 6.83
N ASP A 308 8.24 3.10 6.45
CA ASP A 308 6.95 2.51 6.05
C ASP A 308 7.12 1.57 4.84
N GLY A 309 7.79 2.02 3.76
CA GLY A 309 8.10 1.20 2.61
C GLY A 309 8.88 -0.08 2.96
N TRP A 310 9.81 0.00 3.90
CA TRP A 310 10.53 -1.16 4.43
C TRP A 310 9.64 -2.13 5.22
N PHE A 311 8.71 -1.62 6.04
CA PHE A 311 7.75 -2.44 6.77
C PHE A 311 6.74 -3.12 5.83
N CYS A 312 6.33 -2.44 4.77
CA CYS A 312 5.53 -3.03 3.69
C CYS A 312 6.30 -4.12 2.95
N LEU A 313 7.60 -3.90 2.65
CA LEU A 313 8.47 -4.92 2.07
C LEU A 313 8.58 -6.16 2.97
N ALA A 314 8.73 -5.96 4.28
CA ALA A 314 8.81 -7.07 5.22
C ALA A 314 7.50 -7.86 5.30
N SER A 315 6.35 -7.18 5.23
CA SER A 315 5.04 -7.85 5.09
C SER A 315 4.94 -8.63 3.77
N ALA A 316 5.35 -8.04 2.66
CA ALA A 316 5.33 -8.69 1.35
C ALA A 316 6.25 -9.92 1.30
N ALA A 317 7.42 -9.86 1.93
CA ALA A 317 8.41 -10.92 1.99
C ALA A 317 7.90 -12.23 2.64
N GLU A 318 6.97 -12.13 3.59
CA GLU A 318 6.34 -13.31 4.22
C GLU A 318 5.63 -14.20 3.18
N ASN A 319 5.13 -13.63 2.09
CA ASN A 319 4.42 -14.36 1.02
C ASN A 319 5.34 -15.29 0.20
N VAL A 320 6.66 -15.17 0.37
CA VAL A 320 7.67 -16.06 -0.21
C VAL A 320 8.56 -16.71 0.87
N GLY A 321 8.10 -16.70 2.13
CA GLY A 321 8.79 -17.36 3.24
C GLY A 321 10.08 -16.67 3.69
N LEU A 322 10.28 -15.39 3.37
CA LEU A 322 11.43 -14.61 3.84
C LEU A 322 11.04 -13.76 5.06
N ASN A 323 11.74 -13.94 6.18
CA ASN A 323 11.58 -13.11 7.37
C ASN A 323 12.51 -11.89 7.30
N LEU A 324 12.03 -10.80 6.70
CA LEU A 324 12.77 -9.54 6.66
C LEU A 324 12.66 -8.74 7.97
N TRP A 325 11.69 -9.06 8.84
CA TRP A 325 11.51 -8.37 10.13
C TRP A 325 12.70 -8.57 11.06
N ASP A 326 13.24 -9.80 11.09
CA ASP A 326 14.38 -10.20 11.92
C ASP A 326 15.71 -10.24 11.15
N TYR A 327 15.69 -9.87 9.86
CA TYR A 327 16.91 -9.82 9.06
C TYR A 327 17.90 -8.82 9.67
N THR A 328 19.14 -9.28 9.79
CA THR A 328 20.29 -8.45 10.17
C THR A 328 21.34 -8.56 9.08
N SER A 329 21.77 -7.42 8.59
CA SER A 329 22.77 -7.31 7.53
C SER A 329 24.17 -7.69 8.04
N THR A 330 25.15 -7.83 7.14
CA THR A 330 26.52 -8.22 7.54
C THR A 330 27.18 -7.17 8.44
N SER A 331 26.86 -5.89 8.24
CA SER A 331 27.30 -4.79 9.13
C SER A 331 26.40 -4.61 10.36
N GLY A 332 25.45 -5.52 10.60
CA GLY A 332 24.56 -5.47 11.75
C GLY A 332 23.39 -4.49 11.63
N LYS A 333 23.05 -3.98 10.44
CA LYS A 333 21.90 -3.09 10.24
C LYS A 333 20.61 -3.91 10.15
N SER A 334 19.51 -3.37 10.66
CA SER A 334 18.21 -4.05 10.63
C SER A 334 17.05 -3.06 10.68
N LEU A 335 15.87 -3.50 10.25
CA LEU A 335 14.63 -2.70 10.35
C LEU A 335 14.32 -2.32 11.79
N LYS A 336 14.54 -3.24 12.71
CA LYS A 336 14.40 -3.02 14.14
C LYS A 336 15.27 -1.86 14.63
N LYS A 337 16.55 -1.83 14.24
CA LYS A 337 17.48 -0.77 14.64
C LYS A 337 17.13 0.59 14.00
N ALA A 338 16.71 0.59 12.73
CA ALA A 338 16.24 1.81 12.05
C ALA A 338 14.99 2.40 12.74
N PHE A 339 14.03 1.54 13.12
CA PHE A 339 12.87 1.95 13.89
C PHE A 339 13.24 2.46 15.29
N GLN A 340 14.11 1.75 16.02
CA GLN A 340 14.62 2.17 17.33
C GLN A 340 15.31 3.53 17.28
N TRP A 341 16.05 3.81 16.21
CA TRP A 341 16.68 5.11 16.01
C TRP A 341 15.65 6.25 15.87
N MET A 342 14.49 5.99 15.24
CA MET A 342 13.42 6.99 15.08
C MET A 342 12.61 7.23 16.36
N LEU A 343 12.51 6.24 17.26
CA LEU A 343 11.62 6.27 18.43
C LEU A 343 11.83 7.48 19.36
N PRO A 344 13.06 7.90 19.71
CA PRO A 344 13.23 9.06 20.59
C PRO A 344 12.64 10.36 20.03
N TYR A 345 12.61 10.51 18.71
CA TYR A 345 12.06 11.69 18.04
C TYR A 345 10.54 11.62 17.90
N GLY A 346 9.99 10.43 17.61
CA GLY A 346 8.53 10.20 17.57
C GLY A 346 7.88 10.35 18.95
N SER A 347 8.55 9.86 19.99
CA SER A 347 8.10 9.98 21.39
C SER A 347 8.41 11.34 22.02
N LYS A 348 9.07 12.25 21.28
CA LYS A 348 9.50 13.57 21.73
C LYS A 348 10.45 13.55 22.93
N THR A 349 11.12 12.43 23.21
CA THR A 349 12.17 12.34 24.23
C THR A 349 13.50 12.95 23.74
N LYS A 350 13.67 13.11 22.43
CA LYS A 350 14.72 13.93 21.79
C LYS A 350 14.11 14.90 20.78
N ALA A 351 14.70 16.08 20.67
CA ALA A 351 14.41 17.01 19.58
C ALA A 351 14.92 16.45 18.24
N TRP A 352 14.19 16.70 17.16
CA TRP A 352 14.61 16.33 15.81
C TRP A 352 15.76 17.25 15.35
N PRO A 353 16.97 16.71 15.09
CA PRO A 353 18.15 17.55 14.83
C PRO A 353 18.35 17.87 13.34
N TYR A 354 17.48 17.37 12.45
CA TYR A 354 17.60 17.56 11.00
C TYR A 354 16.55 18.54 10.47
N GLN A 355 16.71 18.97 9.22
CA GLN A 355 15.80 19.92 8.61
C GLN A 355 14.39 19.33 8.44
N GLN A 356 13.38 20.13 8.77
CA GLN A 356 11.98 19.82 8.50
C GLN A 356 11.28 21.15 8.18
N ILE A 357 11.23 21.52 6.90
CA ILE A 357 10.64 22.80 6.46
C ILE A 357 9.12 22.81 6.56
N GLY A 358 8.48 21.64 6.43
CA GLY A 358 7.06 21.46 6.74
C GLY A 358 6.82 21.31 8.25
N THR A 359 5.56 21.17 8.65
CA THR A 359 5.25 20.90 10.07
C THR A 359 5.85 19.57 10.52
N PHE A 360 6.62 19.58 11.61
CA PHE A 360 7.08 18.36 12.27
C PHE A 360 5.93 17.71 13.04
N LYS A 361 5.55 16.50 12.62
CA LYS A 361 4.43 15.72 13.16
C LYS A 361 4.91 14.38 13.69
N PRO A 362 5.25 14.26 14.98
CA PRO A 362 5.77 13.03 15.58
C PRO A 362 4.82 11.83 15.43
N GLU A 363 3.52 12.10 15.33
CA GLU A 363 2.48 11.12 15.09
C GLU A 363 2.61 10.36 13.75
N TYR A 364 3.45 10.83 12.81
CA TYR A 364 3.77 10.08 11.60
C TYR A 364 4.42 8.72 11.88
N LEU A 365 5.08 8.55 13.04
CA LEU A 365 5.66 7.26 13.43
C LEU A 365 4.61 6.30 14.02
N THR A 366 3.44 6.79 14.44
CA THR A 366 2.46 5.99 15.19
C THR A 366 1.94 4.76 14.42
N PRO A 367 1.60 4.82 13.11
CA PRO A 367 1.20 3.63 12.37
C PRO A 367 2.29 2.56 12.33
N ILE A 368 3.54 2.96 12.05
CA ILE A 368 4.71 2.07 12.04
C ILE A 368 4.93 1.46 13.44
N ALA A 369 4.82 2.27 14.50
CA ALA A 369 4.96 1.80 15.88
C ALA A 369 3.88 0.79 16.27
N ARG A 370 2.65 0.91 15.77
CA ARG A 370 1.61 -0.11 15.99
C ARG A 370 2.00 -1.44 15.34
N ILE A 371 2.46 -1.42 14.09
CA ILE A 371 2.97 -2.64 13.44
C ILE A 371 4.14 -3.21 14.22
N ALA A 372 5.14 -2.38 14.54
CA ALA A 372 6.32 -2.76 15.30
C ALA A 372 5.99 -3.39 16.65
N SER A 373 4.93 -2.92 17.32
CA SER A 373 4.45 -3.49 18.58
C SER A 373 4.20 -5.01 18.44
N SER A 374 3.59 -5.43 17.33
CA SER A 374 3.27 -6.84 17.11
C SER A 374 4.50 -7.71 16.81
N ILE A 375 5.58 -7.10 16.32
CA ILE A 375 6.78 -7.76 15.81
C ILE A 375 7.91 -7.75 16.85
N TYR A 376 8.25 -6.58 17.39
CA TYR A 376 9.37 -6.34 18.28
C TYR A 376 8.92 -6.23 19.75
N LYS A 377 8.64 -7.39 20.35
CA LYS A 377 8.08 -7.50 21.72
C LYS A 377 9.00 -6.96 22.82
N ASP A 378 10.28 -6.82 22.54
CA ASP A 378 11.29 -6.32 23.47
C ASP A 378 11.45 -4.80 23.45
N ILE A 379 10.74 -4.08 22.56
CA ILE A 379 10.78 -2.62 22.49
C ILE A 379 9.63 -2.03 23.30
N ASN A 380 9.94 -1.17 24.28
CA ASN A 380 8.93 -0.38 24.97
C ASN A 380 8.42 0.75 24.06
N LEU A 381 7.11 0.73 23.77
CA LEU A 381 6.43 1.69 22.89
C LEU A 381 5.40 2.56 23.62
N ASP A 382 5.33 2.50 24.95
CA ASP A 382 4.34 3.22 25.75
C ASP A 382 4.41 4.73 25.48
N SER A 383 5.63 5.29 25.44
CA SER A 383 5.85 6.72 25.17
C SER A 383 5.39 7.16 23.77
N GLN A 384 5.33 6.23 22.81
CA GLN A 384 4.86 6.50 21.45
C GLN A 384 3.35 6.27 21.30
N LEU A 385 2.79 5.27 21.98
CA LEU A 385 1.43 4.78 21.72
C LEU A 385 0.40 5.19 22.78
N ALA A 386 0.80 5.44 24.03
CA ALA A 386 -0.13 5.62 25.16
C ALA A 386 -1.20 6.68 24.90
N THR A 387 -0.83 7.81 24.28
CA THR A 387 -1.75 8.93 24.02
C THR A 387 -2.86 8.59 23.02
N THR A 388 -2.67 7.57 22.18
CA THR A 388 -3.66 7.13 21.18
C THR A 388 -4.22 5.74 21.45
N HIS A 389 -3.61 4.97 22.35
CA HIS A 389 -3.92 3.57 22.59
C HIS A 389 -5.39 3.34 22.96
N THR A 390 -5.92 4.06 23.96
CA THR A 390 -7.32 3.92 24.38
C THR A 390 -8.29 4.20 23.23
N ARG A 391 -8.06 5.26 22.45
CA ARG A 391 -8.90 5.60 21.28
C ARG A 391 -8.78 4.56 20.16
N PHE A 392 -7.58 4.02 19.96
CA PHE A 392 -7.32 2.93 19.02
C PHE A 392 -8.09 1.67 19.38
N MET A 393 -8.00 1.21 20.63
CA MET A 393 -8.73 0.04 21.12
C MET A 393 -10.25 0.26 21.16
N ALA A 394 -10.69 1.51 21.33
CA ALA A 394 -12.09 1.89 21.19
C ALA A 394 -12.59 1.95 19.74
N GLY A 395 -11.75 1.66 18.74
CA GLY A 395 -12.13 1.63 17.33
C GLY A 395 -12.29 3.00 16.68
N ALA A 396 -11.66 4.05 17.22
CA ALA A 396 -11.70 5.39 16.63
C ALA A 396 -10.93 5.50 15.30
N TYR A 397 -10.17 4.46 14.93
CA TYR A 397 -9.28 4.43 13.77
C TYR A 397 -9.54 3.15 12.97
N LEU A 398 -9.62 3.27 11.64
CA LEU A 398 -9.86 2.12 10.75
C LEU A 398 -8.73 1.09 10.86
N GLU A 399 -7.53 1.56 11.23
CA GLU A 399 -6.31 0.79 11.34
C GLU A 399 -6.40 -0.30 12.42
N LEU A 400 -7.39 -0.25 13.33
CA LEU A 400 -7.67 -1.39 14.21
C LEU A 400 -8.05 -2.65 13.41
N LEU A 401 -8.65 -2.48 12.22
CA LEU A 401 -9.03 -3.59 11.35
C LEU A 401 -7.85 -4.13 10.53
N THR A 402 -6.82 -3.33 10.27
CA THR A 402 -5.77 -3.67 9.29
C THR A 402 -4.35 -3.72 9.86
N SER A 403 -4.07 -3.07 10.98
CA SER A 403 -2.74 -2.99 11.57
C SER A 403 -2.49 -4.20 12.44
N ARG A 404 -1.32 -4.82 12.27
CA ARG A 404 -0.79 -5.72 13.31
C ARG A 404 -0.63 -4.89 14.58
N TYR A 405 -1.14 -5.39 15.70
CA TYR A 405 -1.18 -4.68 16.98
C TYR A 405 -1.35 -5.68 18.12
N TYR A 406 -0.77 -5.43 19.30
CA TYR A 406 -0.95 -6.26 20.50
C TYR A 406 -1.68 -5.56 21.64
#